data_AF-A0A1V4SEF3-F1
#
_entry.id   AF-A0A1V4SEF3-F1
#
_cell.length_a   1.000
_cell.length_b   1.000
_cell.length_c   1.000
_cell.angle_alpha   90.00
_cell.angle_beta   90.00
_cell.angle_gamma   90.00
#
_symmetry.space_group_name_H-M   'P 1'
#
loop_
_entity.id
_entity.type
_entity.pdbx_description
1 polymer ?
#
loop_
_entity_poly.entity_id
_entity_poly.type
_entity_poly.pdbx_seq_one_letter_code
_entity_poly.pdbx_strand_id
1 'polypeptide(L)'
;MKNIYVILSATPTVMGKFIRVFTRSSFNHSSISLTEGWEEMYSFARYRAANPLVGGFVKEFPSRLSHGREQEDVYIKVYKIPVSNRQFEQIKRFIYGIRDDHEKNIYNTLAAIGIFLGHRFNTYKAYTCSDFVAQSLSRGQIISENCVRKNIVPDEMQKFLDKYTVFCGCMKNYKPVINSCCESEEFYIRLGFIREVANTFYHFYSLIKRNNMDGIPFLQHKSNM
;
A
#
# COMPACT_ATOMS: atom_id res chain seq x y z
N MET A 1 9.84 10.26 -22.05
CA MET A 1 8.75 9.48 -21.40
C MET A 1 9.24 9.06 -20.02
N LYS A 2 8.35 9.01 -19.03
CA LYS A 2 8.70 8.57 -17.67
C LYS A 2 8.09 7.18 -17.45
N ASN A 3 8.57 6.47 -16.43
CA ASN A 3 7.98 5.21 -16.00
C ASN A 3 7.59 5.32 -14.53
N ILE A 4 6.54 4.60 -14.15
CA ILE A 4 6.25 4.26 -12.76
C ILE A 4 6.33 2.76 -12.61
N TYR A 5 6.51 2.31 -11.37
CA TYR A 5 6.65 0.90 -11.05
C TYR A 5 5.60 0.50 -10.03
N VAL A 6 4.91 -0.61 -10.28
CA VAL A 6 4.03 -1.24 -9.30
C VAL A 6 4.62 -2.60 -8.94
N ILE A 7 4.73 -2.86 -7.64
CA ILE A 7 5.31 -4.07 -7.09
C ILE A 7 4.22 -4.77 -6.29
N LEU A 8 3.84 -5.97 -6.71
CA LEU A 8 3.05 -6.87 -5.89
C LEU A 8 4.01 -7.80 -5.16
N SER A 9 3.78 -8.02 -3.87
CA SER A 9 4.67 -8.84 -3.04
C SER A 9 3.91 -9.83 -2.17
N ALA A 10 4.50 -11.03 -2.08
CA ALA A 10 4.05 -12.11 -1.23
C ALA A 10 4.87 -12.10 0.08
N THR A 11 4.64 -11.08 0.93
CA THR A 11 5.41 -10.98 2.18
C THR A 11 5.26 -12.25 3.05
N PRO A 12 6.34 -12.77 3.63
CA PRO A 12 6.37 -14.04 4.36
C PRO A 12 5.82 -13.94 5.80
N THR A 13 5.00 -12.92 6.08
CA THR A 13 4.46 -12.66 7.42
C THR A 13 3.25 -13.55 7.72
N VAL A 14 2.97 -13.81 8.99
CA VAL A 14 1.76 -14.57 9.40
C VAL A 14 0.49 -13.93 8.84
N MET A 15 0.36 -12.60 8.98
CA MET A 15 -0.75 -11.85 8.40
C MET A 15 -0.76 -11.93 6.86
N GLY A 16 0.39 -11.80 6.22
CA GLY A 16 0.51 -11.92 4.77
C GLY A 16 0.11 -13.30 4.25
N LYS A 17 0.46 -14.38 4.96
CA LYS A 17 0.02 -15.74 4.66
C LYS A 17 -1.50 -15.88 4.81
N PHE A 18 -2.06 -15.35 5.90
CA PHE A 18 -3.50 -15.36 6.15
C PHE A 18 -4.29 -14.62 5.05
N ILE A 19 -3.85 -13.41 4.69
CA ILE A 19 -4.47 -12.61 3.62
C ILE A 19 -4.50 -13.39 2.30
N ARG A 20 -3.38 -14.02 1.91
CA ARG A 20 -3.30 -14.80 0.66
C ARG A 20 -4.26 -15.98 0.66
N VAL A 21 -4.32 -16.73 1.75
CA VAL A 21 -5.22 -17.90 1.87
C VAL A 21 -6.68 -17.45 1.76
N PHE A 22 -7.07 -16.40 2.49
CA PHE A 22 -8.45 -15.96 2.49
C PHE A 22 -8.88 -15.34 1.16
N THR A 23 -8.06 -14.44 0.62
CA THR A 23 -8.38 -13.75 -0.64
C THR A 23 -8.13 -14.61 -1.88
N ARG A 24 -7.58 -15.82 -1.70
CA ARG A 24 -7.09 -16.71 -2.77
C ARG A 24 -6.12 -15.98 -3.70
N SER A 25 -5.35 -15.05 -3.14
CA SER A 25 -4.45 -14.16 -3.84
C SER A 25 -3.00 -14.66 -3.70
N SER A 26 -2.25 -14.61 -4.78
CA SER A 26 -0.82 -14.90 -4.85
C SER A 26 0.00 -13.84 -4.10
N PHE A 27 -0.48 -12.60 -4.09
CA PHE A 27 0.15 -11.47 -3.41
C PHE A 27 -0.72 -10.92 -2.27
N ASN A 28 -0.10 -10.38 -1.22
CA ASN A 28 -0.83 -9.76 -0.08
C ASN A 28 -0.53 -8.28 0.09
N HIS A 29 0.43 -7.75 -0.65
CA HIS A 29 0.86 -6.38 -0.53
C HIS A 29 1.17 -5.78 -1.90
N SER A 30 0.95 -4.48 -2.02
CA SER A 30 1.17 -3.72 -3.25
C SER A 30 1.81 -2.38 -2.92
N SER A 31 2.86 -2.03 -3.65
CA SER A 31 3.59 -0.77 -3.50
C SER A 31 3.76 -0.09 -4.86
N ILE A 32 3.95 1.23 -4.86
CA ILE A 32 4.23 2.03 -6.07
C ILE A 32 5.54 2.78 -5.91
N SER A 33 6.36 2.81 -6.97
CA SER A 33 7.60 3.59 -7.03
C SER A 33 7.60 4.52 -8.23
N LEU A 34 8.22 5.70 -8.04
CA LEU A 34 8.43 6.69 -9.08
C LEU A 34 9.84 6.61 -9.68
N THR A 35 10.67 5.65 -9.23
CA THR A 35 12.07 5.45 -9.65
C THR A 35 12.30 4.00 -10.07
N GLU A 36 13.29 3.77 -10.94
CA GLU A 36 13.54 2.46 -11.56
C GLU A 36 14.13 1.42 -10.62
N GLY A 37 15.02 1.82 -9.71
CA GLY A 37 15.69 0.92 -8.77
C GLY A 37 14.89 0.61 -7.52
N TRP A 38 13.66 1.12 -7.41
CA TRP A 38 12.85 1.05 -6.18
C TRP A 38 13.60 1.52 -4.94
N GLU A 39 14.51 2.48 -5.13
CA GLU A 39 15.26 3.11 -4.04
C GLU A 39 14.28 3.69 -3.02
N GLU A 40 13.06 4.02 -3.46
CA GLU A 40 11.91 4.24 -2.62
C GLU A 40 10.64 3.65 -3.22
N MET A 41 9.86 2.97 -2.39
CA MET A 41 8.48 2.60 -2.69
C MET A 41 7.55 3.30 -1.69
N TYR A 42 6.33 3.54 -2.13
CA TYR A 42 5.27 4.12 -1.33
C TYR A 42 4.14 3.11 -1.20
N SER A 43 3.61 2.96 0.01
CA SER A 43 2.45 2.10 0.26
C SER A 43 1.72 2.52 1.53
N PHE A 44 0.59 1.86 1.77
CA PHE A 44 -0.07 1.84 3.07
C PHE A 44 0.22 0.51 3.74
N ALA A 45 0.94 0.53 4.87
CA ALA A 45 1.32 -0.68 5.58
C ALA A 45 1.42 -0.43 7.10
N ARG A 46 1.60 -1.49 7.87
CA ARG A 46 1.82 -1.42 9.32
C ARG A 46 3.06 -0.60 9.66
N TYR A 47 3.04 0.22 10.71
CA TYR A 47 4.23 1.02 11.06
C TYR A 47 5.37 0.20 11.65
N ARG A 48 5.05 -0.93 12.30
CA ARG A 48 6.02 -1.76 13.03
C ARG A 48 5.78 -3.23 12.75
N ALA A 49 6.84 -4.02 12.75
CA ALA A 49 6.76 -5.47 12.58
C ALA A 49 5.93 -6.15 13.69
N ALA A 50 6.00 -5.62 14.92
CA ALA A 50 5.34 -6.18 16.10
C ALA A 50 3.81 -5.97 16.13
N ASN A 51 3.28 -4.99 15.37
CA ASN A 51 1.86 -4.67 15.38
C ASN A 51 1.29 -4.67 13.95
N PRO A 52 0.60 -5.75 13.53
CA PRO A 52 0.08 -5.86 12.18
C PRO A 52 -1.18 -5.02 11.93
N LEU A 53 -1.81 -4.48 12.97
CA LEU A 53 -3.11 -3.81 12.87
C LEU A 53 -2.98 -2.29 12.76
N VAL A 54 -1.87 -1.71 13.22
CA VAL A 54 -1.65 -0.26 13.23
C VAL A 54 -0.69 0.14 12.10
N GLY A 55 -1.13 1.05 11.25
CA GLY A 55 -0.37 1.46 10.08
C GLY A 55 -0.83 2.76 9.44
N GLY A 56 -0.24 3.08 8.30
CA GLY A 56 -0.65 4.16 7.41
C GLY A 56 0.32 4.32 6.27
N PHE A 57 0.43 5.54 5.76
CA PHE A 57 1.36 5.84 4.68
C PHE A 57 2.80 5.61 5.13
N VAL A 58 3.56 4.88 4.32
CA VAL A 58 4.96 4.54 4.59
C VAL A 58 5.79 4.66 3.31
N LYS A 59 7.04 5.06 3.51
CA LYS A 59 8.12 4.83 2.56
C LYS A 59 8.70 3.47 2.88
N GLU A 60 8.75 2.57 1.90
CA GLU A 60 9.24 1.21 2.06
C GLU A 60 10.43 0.96 1.16
N PHE A 61 11.34 0.12 1.65
CA PHE A 61 12.49 -0.37 0.90
C PHE A 61 12.38 -1.89 0.69
N PRO A 62 13.09 -2.48 -0.28
CA PRO A 62 13.05 -3.92 -0.53
C PRO A 62 13.31 -4.77 0.73
N SER A 63 14.18 -4.31 1.64
CA SER A 63 14.49 -4.98 2.91
C SER A 63 13.29 -5.12 3.86
N ARG A 64 12.31 -4.22 3.78
CA ARG A 64 11.07 -4.31 4.57
C ARG A 64 10.15 -5.42 4.07
N LEU A 65 10.09 -5.63 2.75
CA LEU A 65 9.29 -6.69 2.15
C LEU A 65 9.77 -8.07 2.62
N SER A 66 11.08 -8.24 2.79
CA SER A 66 11.74 -9.43 3.34
C SER A 66 11.87 -9.44 4.86
N HIS A 67 11.26 -8.51 5.59
CA HIS A 67 11.34 -8.46 7.06
C HIS A 67 12.77 -8.42 7.60
N GLY A 68 13.68 -7.79 6.86
CA GLY A 68 15.09 -7.70 7.22
C GLY A 68 15.85 -9.02 7.05
N ARG A 69 15.21 -10.02 6.45
CA ARG A 69 15.79 -11.33 6.17
C ARG A 69 16.06 -11.43 4.68
N GLU A 70 17.20 -10.93 4.24
CA GLU A 70 17.61 -10.91 2.82
C GLU A 70 17.58 -12.29 2.15
N GLN A 71 17.66 -13.37 2.94
CA GLN A 71 17.61 -14.75 2.49
C GLN A 71 16.19 -15.32 2.33
N GLU A 72 15.14 -14.62 2.76
CA GLU A 72 13.76 -15.10 2.59
C GLU A 72 13.30 -14.94 1.14
N ASP A 73 12.70 -16.00 0.60
CA ASP A 73 12.13 -16.02 -0.73
C ASP A 73 10.83 -15.21 -0.78
N VAL A 74 10.96 -13.89 -0.92
CA VAL A 74 9.83 -13.00 -1.18
C VAL A 74 9.48 -13.07 -2.66
N TYR A 75 8.37 -13.69 -3.01
CA TYR A 75 7.89 -13.68 -4.38
C TYR A 75 7.28 -12.31 -4.73
N ILE A 76 7.69 -11.75 -5.86
CA ILE A 76 7.23 -10.44 -6.32
C ILE A 76 6.85 -10.48 -7.80
N LYS A 77 5.97 -9.54 -8.19
CA LYS A 77 5.66 -9.23 -9.58
C LYS A 77 5.80 -7.74 -9.80
N VAL A 78 6.45 -7.38 -10.89
CA VAL A 78 6.87 -6.02 -11.20
C VAL A 78 6.25 -5.57 -12.50
N TYR A 79 5.64 -4.40 -12.43
CA TYR A 79 5.10 -3.71 -13.59
C TYR A 79 5.89 -2.44 -13.86
N LYS A 80 6.40 -2.27 -15.09
CA LYS A 80 7.00 -1.01 -15.57
C LYS A 80 6.00 -0.34 -16.50
N ILE A 81 5.34 0.70 -16.00
CA ILE A 81 4.24 1.35 -16.70
C ILE A 81 4.77 2.63 -17.35
N PRO A 82 4.85 2.70 -18.69
CA PRO A 82 5.22 3.93 -19.38
C PRO A 82 4.10 4.95 -19.24
N VAL A 83 4.47 6.18 -18.86
CA VAL A 83 3.53 7.28 -18.63
C VAL A 83 4.02 8.57 -19.29
N SER A 84 3.06 9.41 -19.70
CA SER A 84 3.37 10.78 -20.09
C SER A 84 3.85 11.60 -18.89
N ASN A 85 4.54 12.71 -19.16
CA ASN A 85 4.94 13.64 -18.09
C ASN A 85 3.74 14.13 -17.28
N ARG A 86 2.61 14.41 -17.94
CA ARG A 86 1.38 14.86 -17.28
C ARG A 86 0.84 13.80 -16.30
N GLN A 87 0.74 12.55 -16.74
CA GLN A 87 0.28 11.44 -15.90
C GLN A 87 1.22 11.22 -14.71
N PHE A 88 2.54 11.23 -14.96
CA PHE A 88 3.54 11.10 -13.90
C PHE A 88 3.38 12.20 -12.83
N GLU A 89 3.23 13.46 -13.23
CA GLU A 89 3.06 14.56 -12.28
C GLU A 89 1.72 14.47 -11.52
N GLN A 90 0.64 13.98 -12.15
CA GLN A 90 -0.63 13.74 -11.45
C GLN A 90 -0.49 12.67 -10.36
N ILE A 91 0.18 11.56 -10.67
CA ILE A 91 0.44 10.46 -9.72
C ILE A 91 1.34 10.96 -8.59
N LYS A 92 2.43 11.65 -8.92
CA LYS A 92 3.36 12.21 -7.95
C LYS A 92 2.67 13.18 -7.00
N ARG A 93 1.83 14.09 -7.51
CA ARG A 93 1.06 15.03 -6.69
C ARG A 93 0.11 14.31 -5.73
N PHE A 94 -0.54 13.24 -6.15
CA PHE A 94 -1.40 12.45 -5.28
C PHE A 94 -0.61 11.78 -4.14
N ILE A 95 0.48 11.08 -4.48
CA ILE A 95 1.34 10.40 -3.49
C ILE A 95 1.93 11.41 -2.51
N TYR A 96 2.47 12.52 -3.01
CA TYR A 96 3.13 13.52 -2.17
C TYR A 96 2.12 14.34 -1.37
N GLY A 97 0.91 14.55 -1.89
CA GLY A 97 -0.19 15.16 -1.13
C GLY A 97 -0.57 14.33 0.10
N ILE A 98 -0.53 12.99 0.01
CA ILE A 98 -0.74 12.10 1.17
C ILE A 98 0.47 12.12 2.12
N ARG A 99 1.70 12.12 1.57
CA ARG A 99 2.95 12.17 2.34
C ARG A 99 3.05 13.45 3.18
N ASP A 100 2.70 14.58 2.58
CA ASP A 100 2.88 15.92 3.14
C ASP A 100 1.60 16.44 3.83
N ASP A 101 0.58 15.58 3.99
CA ASP A 101 -0.68 15.92 4.65
C ASP A 101 -0.45 16.19 6.16
N HIS A 102 -0.86 17.36 6.63
CA HIS A 102 -0.80 17.71 8.05
C HIS A 102 -1.66 16.78 8.91
N GLU A 103 -2.78 16.29 8.38
CA GLU A 103 -3.58 15.28 9.04
C GLU A 103 -3.18 13.90 8.54
N LYS A 104 -2.60 13.10 9.43
CA LYS A 104 -2.06 11.78 9.10
C LYS A 104 -3.10 10.88 8.42
N ASN A 105 -2.72 10.34 7.27
CA ASN A 105 -3.47 9.27 6.60
C ASN A 105 -3.13 7.91 7.26
N ILE A 106 -4.15 7.13 7.61
CA ILE A 106 -3.99 5.88 8.40
C ILE A 106 -4.30 4.63 7.58
N TYR A 107 -3.83 3.47 8.03
CA TYR A 107 -4.12 2.20 7.38
C TYR A 107 -5.57 1.81 7.63
N ASN A 108 -6.31 1.50 6.58
CA ASN A 108 -7.71 1.11 6.68
C ASN A 108 -7.83 -0.38 7.07
N THR A 109 -7.53 -0.67 8.33
CA THR A 109 -7.62 -2.03 8.90
C THR A 109 -9.05 -2.57 8.86
N LEU A 110 -10.05 -1.69 9.00
CA LEU A 110 -11.46 -2.08 8.85
C LEU A 110 -11.75 -2.59 7.45
N ALA A 111 -11.30 -1.90 6.40
CA ALA A 111 -11.43 -2.38 5.03
C ALA A 111 -10.65 -3.68 4.80
N ALA A 112 -9.41 -3.77 5.30
CA ALA A 112 -8.59 -4.97 5.15
C ALA A 112 -9.26 -6.22 5.78
N ILE A 113 -9.87 -6.07 6.96
CA ILE A 113 -10.63 -7.14 7.61
C ILE A 113 -11.99 -7.35 6.92
N GLY A 114 -12.65 -6.26 6.51
CA GLY A 114 -13.96 -6.27 5.85
C GLY A 114 -13.95 -7.05 4.54
N ILE A 115 -12.84 -7.07 3.79
CA ILE A 115 -12.66 -7.93 2.62
C ILE A 115 -12.97 -9.39 2.94
N PHE A 116 -12.61 -9.85 4.14
CA PHE A 116 -12.89 -11.23 4.55
C PHE A 116 -14.38 -11.50 4.76
N LEU A 117 -15.14 -10.48 5.15
CA LEU A 117 -16.57 -10.57 5.41
C LEU A 117 -17.41 -10.11 4.21
N GLY A 118 -16.78 -9.80 3.07
CA GLY A 118 -17.46 -9.22 1.90
C GLY A 118 -17.93 -7.77 2.09
N HIS A 119 -17.51 -7.10 3.18
CA HIS A 119 -17.88 -5.73 3.49
C HIS A 119 -16.87 -4.71 2.92
N ARG A 120 -17.37 -3.51 2.64
CA ARG A 120 -16.56 -2.38 2.15
C ARG A 120 -16.62 -1.24 3.14
N PHE A 121 -15.46 -0.79 3.58
CA PHE A 121 -15.34 0.39 4.44
C PHE A 121 -14.53 1.42 3.67
N ASN A 122 -15.20 2.49 3.22
CA ASN A 122 -14.51 3.67 2.73
C ASN A 122 -14.41 4.63 3.92
N THR A 123 -13.20 4.87 4.39
CA THR A 123 -12.95 5.65 5.61
C THR A 123 -12.07 6.83 5.24
N TYR A 124 -12.49 8.03 5.64
CA TYR A 124 -11.81 9.28 5.36
C TYR A 124 -10.32 9.20 5.71
N LYS A 125 -9.47 9.56 4.76
CA LYS A 125 -8.01 9.53 4.90
C LYS A 125 -7.48 8.19 5.43
N ALA A 126 -8.11 7.09 5.03
CA ALA A 126 -7.66 5.76 5.34
C ALA A 126 -7.67 4.85 4.12
N TYR A 127 -6.53 4.22 3.84
CA TYR A 127 -6.33 3.42 2.64
C TYR A 127 -5.75 2.05 3.01
N THR A 128 -6.06 1.03 2.20
CA THR A 128 -5.27 -0.21 2.16
C THR A 128 -4.12 -0.05 1.15
N CYS A 129 -3.16 -0.97 1.16
CA CYS A 129 -2.05 -0.94 0.19
C CYS A 129 -2.57 -0.96 -1.26
N SER A 130 -3.58 -1.79 -1.53
CA SER A 130 -4.13 -1.96 -2.87
C SER A 130 -5.04 -0.82 -3.29
N ASP A 131 -5.85 -0.28 -2.38
CA ASP A 131 -6.65 0.90 -2.64
C ASP A 131 -5.77 2.11 -2.98
N PHE A 132 -4.72 2.36 -2.18
CA PHE A 132 -3.77 3.44 -2.43
C PHE A 132 -3.09 3.36 -3.80
N VAL A 133 -2.59 2.18 -4.18
CA VAL A 133 -1.94 1.98 -5.50
C VAL A 133 -2.98 2.15 -6.62
N ALA A 134 -4.17 1.59 -6.49
CA ALA A 134 -5.24 1.75 -7.48
C ALA A 134 -5.66 3.21 -7.66
N GLN A 135 -5.83 3.94 -6.55
CA GLN A 135 -6.13 5.38 -6.59
C GLN A 135 -5.01 6.17 -7.25
N SER A 136 -3.75 5.87 -6.94
CA SER A 136 -2.59 6.49 -7.59
C SER A 136 -2.66 6.31 -9.11
N LEU A 137 -2.84 5.08 -9.59
CA LEU A 137 -2.97 4.78 -11.03
C LEU A 137 -4.20 5.46 -11.67
N SER A 138 -5.31 5.53 -10.94
CA SER A 138 -6.54 6.19 -11.41
C SER A 138 -6.35 7.70 -11.54
N ARG A 139 -5.62 8.37 -10.63
CA ARG A 139 -5.29 9.80 -10.74
C ARG A 139 -4.43 10.11 -11.96
N GLY A 140 -3.55 9.18 -12.33
CA GLY A 140 -2.80 9.23 -13.59
C GLY A 140 -3.58 8.76 -14.82
N GLN A 141 -4.88 8.46 -14.69
CA GLN A 141 -5.73 7.97 -15.78
C GLN A 141 -5.20 6.70 -16.46
N ILE A 142 -4.43 5.89 -15.73
CA ILE A 142 -3.89 4.60 -16.23
C ILE A 142 -4.96 3.52 -16.15
N ILE A 143 -5.81 3.60 -15.13
CA ILE A 143 -6.97 2.74 -14.93
C ILE A 143 -8.22 3.60 -14.74
N SER A 144 -9.39 3.01 -14.99
CA SER A 144 -10.67 3.67 -14.74
C SER A 144 -10.95 3.76 -13.24
N GLU A 145 -11.63 4.82 -12.80
CA GLU A 145 -12.13 4.95 -11.42
C GLU A 145 -13.05 3.79 -11.01
N ASN A 146 -13.72 3.15 -11.98
CA ASN A 146 -14.56 1.98 -11.71
C ASN A 146 -13.75 0.77 -11.24
N CYS A 147 -12.45 0.72 -11.52
CA CYS A 147 -11.55 -0.26 -10.93
C CYS A 147 -11.37 0.02 -9.43
N VAL A 148 -11.10 1.27 -9.05
CA VAL A 148 -10.86 1.69 -7.66
C VAL A 148 -12.04 1.37 -6.74
N ARG A 149 -13.28 1.52 -7.22
CA ARG A 149 -14.49 1.27 -6.42
C ARG A 149 -14.69 -0.20 -6.02
N LYS A 150 -13.84 -1.14 -6.47
CA LYS A 150 -13.99 -2.59 -6.28
C LYS A 150 -12.98 -3.20 -5.31
N ASN A 151 -12.95 -2.82 -4.01
CA ASN A 151 -12.19 -3.53 -2.94
C ASN A 151 -10.92 -4.26 -3.44
N ILE A 152 -10.06 -3.54 -4.16
CA ILE A 152 -9.08 -4.21 -5.02
C ILE A 152 -8.15 -4.99 -4.10
N VAL A 153 -8.02 -6.29 -4.33
CA VAL A 153 -6.94 -7.09 -3.76
C VAL A 153 -5.75 -7.08 -4.73
N PRO A 154 -4.51 -7.30 -4.26
CA PRO A 154 -3.31 -7.26 -5.10
C PRO A 154 -3.45 -8.05 -6.42
N ASP A 155 -4.00 -9.28 -6.36
CA ASP A 155 -4.14 -10.13 -7.54
C ASP A 155 -5.12 -9.58 -8.59
N GLU A 156 -6.09 -8.77 -8.21
CA GLU A 156 -6.99 -8.16 -9.20
C GLU A 156 -6.29 -7.10 -10.06
N MET A 157 -5.19 -6.53 -9.56
CA MET A 157 -4.37 -5.61 -10.35
C MET A 157 -3.72 -6.30 -11.54
N GLN A 158 -3.44 -7.60 -11.43
CA GLN A 158 -2.84 -8.39 -12.51
C GLN A 158 -3.71 -8.32 -13.78
N LYS A 159 -5.04 -8.31 -13.64
CA LYS A 159 -6.01 -8.26 -14.75
C LYS A 159 -5.78 -7.07 -15.70
N PHE A 160 -5.25 -5.95 -15.19
CA PHE A 160 -5.04 -4.73 -15.99
C PHE A 160 -3.57 -4.29 -16.08
N LEU A 161 -2.68 -4.82 -15.23
CA LEU A 161 -1.25 -4.49 -15.24
C LEU A 161 -0.37 -5.53 -15.96
N ASP A 162 -0.86 -6.75 -16.23
CA ASP A 162 -0.01 -7.83 -16.73
C ASP A 162 0.71 -7.53 -18.06
N LYS A 163 0.13 -6.69 -18.91
CA LYS A 163 0.76 -6.18 -20.13
C LYS A 163 2.04 -5.35 -19.89
N TYR A 164 2.26 -4.88 -18.65
CA TYR A 164 3.42 -4.10 -18.23
C TYR A 164 4.43 -4.93 -17.42
N THR A 165 4.25 -6.25 -17.33
CA THR A 165 5.12 -7.11 -16.51
C THR A 165 6.55 -7.08 -17.04
N VAL A 166 7.51 -6.78 -16.16
CA VAL A 166 8.95 -6.85 -16.46
C VAL A 166 9.67 -7.90 -15.62
N PHE A 167 9.07 -8.34 -14.52
CA PHE A 167 9.63 -9.41 -13.69
C PHE A 167 8.52 -10.11 -12.89
N CYS A 168 8.66 -11.42 -12.71
CA CYS A 168 7.83 -12.23 -11.84
C CYS A 168 8.72 -13.35 -11.29
N GLY A 169 8.92 -13.40 -9.98
CA GLY A 169 9.89 -14.31 -9.40
C GLY A 169 10.26 -13.95 -7.97
N CYS A 170 11.27 -14.65 -7.44
CA CYS A 170 11.84 -14.31 -6.14
C CYS A 170 12.59 -12.98 -6.18
N MET A 171 12.34 -12.09 -5.22
CA MET A 171 12.93 -10.76 -5.12
C MET A 171 14.46 -10.77 -5.14
N LYS A 172 15.10 -11.78 -4.53
CA LYS A 172 16.56 -11.95 -4.58
C LYS A 172 17.15 -12.08 -5.99
N ASN A 173 16.33 -12.50 -6.95
CA ASN A 173 16.71 -12.65 -8.36
C ASN A 173 16.41 -11.39 -9.18
N TYR A 174 15.78 -10.38 -8.57
CA TYR A 174 15.49 -9.11 -9.21
C TYR A 174 16.68 -8.18 -9.03
N LYS A 175 17.38 -7.88 -10.13
CA LYS A 175 18.58 -7.02 -10.14
C LYS A 175 18.26 -5.56 -10.51
N PRO A 176 17.66 -4.78 -9.60
CA PRO A 176 17.92 -3.35 -9.67
C PRO A 176 17.98 -2.78 -8.26
N VAL A 177 19.21 -2.64 -7.77
CA VAL A 177 19.50 -1.72 -6.68
C VAL A 177 20.92 -1.22 -6.91
N ILE A 178 21.05 -0.02 -7.46
CA ILE A 178 22.27 0.78 -7.36
C ILE A 178 21.97 1.80 -6.26
N ASN A 179 22.23 1.42 -5.00
CA ASN A 179 22.04 2.21 -3.76
C ASN A 179 20.62 2.25 -3.16
N SER A 180 20.15 1.16 -2.54
CA SER A 180 18.96 1.21 -1.66
C SER A 180 19.33 1.79 -0.30
N CYS A 181 18.60 2.79 0.17
CA CYS A 181 18.57 3.08 1.60
C CYS A 181 17.96 1.89 2.36
N CYS A 182 18.47 1.60 3.55
CA CYS A 182 17.90 0.58 4.41
C CYS A 182 16.59 1.05 5.04
N GLU A 183 15.72 0.10 5.37
CA GLU A 183 14.55 0.36 6.20
C GLU A 183 14.99 0.92 7.55
N SER A 184 14.24 1.87 8.10
CA SER A 184 14.60 2.46 9.39
C SER A 184 14.52 1.42 10.51
N GLU A 185 15.47 1.47 11.45
CA GLU A 185 15.46 0.62 12.64
C GLU A 185 14.16 0.76 13.44
N GLU A 186 13.47 1.89 13.31
CA GLU A 186 12.16 2.16 13.91
C GLU A 186 11.10 1.10 13.59
N PHE A 187 11.14 0.48 12.40
CA PHE A 187 10.20 -0.57 12.01
C PHE A 187 10.30 -1.81 12.92
N TYR A 188 11.49 -2.09 13.46
CA TYR A 188 11.75 -3.25 14.32
C TYR A 188 11.60 -2.95 15.82
N ILE A 189 11.46 -1.68 16.21
CA ILE A 189 11.30 -1.29 17.62
C ILE A 189 9.97 -1.80 18.19
N ARG A 190 10.06 -2.49 19.34
CA ARG A 190 8.90 -2.92 20.14
C ARG A 190 8.60 -1.89 21.24
N LEU A 191 7.35 -1.42 21.32
CA LEU A 191 6.95 -0.40 22.31
C LEU A 191 6.50 -0.95 23.66
N GLY A 192 6.55 -2.26 23.85
CA GLY A 192 5.96 -2.96 25.00
C GLY A 192 4.46 -3.22 24.83
N PHE A 193 3.97 -4.30 25.45
CA PHE A 193 2.62 -4.83 25.21
C PHE A 193 1.51 -3.80 25.45
N ILE A 194 1.54 -3.09 26.60
CA ILE A 194 0.51 -2.10 26.96
C ILE A 194 0.40 -1.00 25.91
N ARG A 195 1.54 -0.49 25.44
CA ARG A 195 1.57 0.59 24.44
C ARG A 195 1.07 0.13 23.08
N GLU A 196 1.40 -1.10 22.67
CA GLU A 196 0.87 -1.68 21.42
C GLU A 196 -0.64 -1.88 21.48
N VAL A 197 -1.16 -2.34 22.62
CA VAL A 197 -2.61 -2.48 22.86
C VAL A 197 -3.28 -1.11 22.78
N ALA A 198 -2.77 -0.11 23.50
CA ALA A 198 -3.31 1.25 23.47
C ALA A 198 -3.28 1.87 22.06
N ASN A 199 -2.18 1.71 21.32
CA ASN A 199 -2.06 2.17 19.93
C ASN A 199 -3.10 1.49 19.03
N THR A 200 -3.33 0.19 19.23
CA THR A 200 -4.32 -0.57 18.47
C THR A 200 -5.73 -0.04 18.75
N PHE A 201 -6.10 0.14 20.01
CA PHE A 201 -7.40 0.74 20.36
C PHE A 201 -7.57 2.14 19.77
N TYR A 202 -6.55 3.00 19.88
CA TYR A 202 -6.59 4.34 19.30
C TYR A 202 -6.73 4.32 17.77
N HIS A 203 -6.05 3.39 17.10
CA HIS A 203 -6.16 3.20 15.65
C HIS A 203 -7.58 2.81 15.22
N PHE A 204 -8.18 1.81 15.89
CA PHE A 204 -9.57 1.42 15.61
C PHE A 204 -10.58 2.52 15.96
N TYR A 205 -10.39 3.22 17.09
CA TYR A 205 -11.21 4.37 17.45
C TYR A 205 -11.15 5.47 16.37
N SER A 206 -9.95 5.76 15.86
CA SER A 206 -9.76 6.74 14.79
C SER A 206 -10.46 6.32 13.49
N LEU A 207 -10.37 5.04 13.12
CA LEU A 207 -11.07 4.49 11.96
C LEU A 207 -12.59 4.57 12.11
N ILE A 208 -13.14 4.15 13.26
CA ILE A 208 -14.59 4.20 13.53
C ILE A 208 -15.07 5.65 13.51
N LYS A 209 -14.35 6.56 14.18
CA LYS A 209 -14.67 7.99 14.19
C LYS A 209 -14.69 8.56 12.77
N ARG A 210 -13.67 8.28 11.95
CA ARG A 210 -13.56 8.76 10.57
C ARG A 210 -14.67 8.17 9.67
N ASN A 211 -14.96 6.88 9.81
CA ASN A 211 -16.01 6.21 9.06
C ASN A 211 -17.40 6.77 9.37
N ASN A 212 -17.64 7.19 10.62
CA ASN A 212 -18.89 7.86 11.01
C ASN A 212 -18.95 9.31 10.50
N MET A 213 -17.80 9.97 10.24
CA MET A 213 -17.74 11.31 9.67
C MET A 213 -18.00 11.33 8.16
N ASP A 214 -17.66 10.26 7.43
CA ASP A 214 -18.00 10.11 5.99
C ASP A 214 -19.52 10.07 5.73
N GLY A 215 -20.31 9.74 6.76
CA GLY A 215 -21.78 9.80 6.72
C GLY A 215 -22.35 11.22 6.87
N ILE A 216 -21.51 12.25 7.08
CA ILE A 216 -21.93 13.65 7.25
C ILE A 216 -21.65 14.41 5.93
N PRO A 217 -22.68 14.99 5.26
CA PRO A 217 -22.57 15.57 3.90
C PRO A 217 -21.53 16.70 3.72
N PHE A 218 -20.96 17.23 4.80
CA PHE A 218 -20.15 18.45 4.77
C PHE A 218 -18.73 18.26 4.20
N LEU A 219 -18.26 17.02 4.03
CA LEU A 219 -16.89 16.73 3.57
C LEU A 219 -16.77 16.32 2.09
N GLN A 220 -17.88 16.04 1.38
CA GLN A 220 -17.83 15.71 -0.06
C GLN A 220 -17.43 16.90 -0.94
N HIS A 221 -17.53 18.14 -0.44
CA HIS A 221 -17.30 19.33 -1.27
C HIS A 221 -15.84 19.81 -1.33
N LYS A 222 -14.94 19.28 -0.49
CA LYS A 222 -13.53 19.73 -0.45
C LYS A 222 -12.56 18.93 -1.34
N SER A 223 -13.01 17.91 -2.05
CA SER A 223 -12.16 17.11 -2.94
C SER A 223 -12.18 17.52 -4.42
N ASN A 224 -12.91 18.60 -4.78
CA ASN A 224 -13.05 19.10 -6.15
C ASN A 224 -12.52 20.53 -6.35
N MET A 225 -11.49 20.94 -5.61
CA MET A 225 -10.77 22.20 -5.87
C MET A 225 -9.27 21.95 -5.99
#